data_AF-A0A0N0NM93-F1
#
_entry.id   AF-A0A0N0NM93-F1
#
_cell.length_a   1.000
_cell.length_b   1.000
_cell.length_c   1.000
_cell.angle_alpha   90.00
_cell.angle_beta   90.00
_cell.angle_gamma   90.00
#
_symmetry.space_group_name_H-M   'P 1'
#
loop_
_entity.id
_entity.type
_entity.pdbx_description
1 polymer ?
#
loop_
_entity_poly.entity_id
_entity_poly.type
_entity_poly.pdbx_seq_one_letter_code
_entity_poly.pdbx_strand_id
1 'polypeptide(L)'
;MAEYYAQRAVVPGTLLITEAVFISARARGRDINAPGVFTDEQIRQWTEVTKAVHERGSFIYCQIWAIGRAARPHVLKAQGLEMVSSSAVPISEGHATPRAMEEDEILQCIDDFASAAENAVKAGFDGVEIHGANGYLVDQFTQDTCNQRTDRWGGTVENRSRFAFEVTQTVSKRIGSERTAIRLAPFTDFQGMGMKDPVPQFSDLISKLATLKLAYLHLVEPRISGNIDRDTAQHESLDFATDAWSGAGPLILAGGFDASSARSKVRESKHDVAIAFGRQFTSNPDLPRRIIEGLPLTNYDRSTFYVAKSEDGYTTWPSLPTESVTA
;
A
#
# COMPACT_ATOMS: atom_id res chain seq x y z
N MET A 1 -4.10 18.08 -3.36
CA MET A 1 -4.25 16.65 -3.69
C MET A 1 -4.81 16.44 -5.09
N ALA A 2 -5.98 17.01 -5.45
CA ALA A 2 -6.58 16.80 -6.77
C ALA A 2 -5.62 17.16 -7.92
N GLU A 3 -4.98 18.34 -7.86
CA GLU A 3 -3.95 18.73 -8.83
C GLU A 3 -2.78 17.73 -8.89
N TYR A 4 -2.25 17.29 -7.75
CA TYR A 4 -1.14 16.34 -7.67
C TYR A 4 -1.44 15.02 -8.40
N TYR A 5 -2.62 14.44 -8.17
CA TYR A 5 -3.02 13.20 -8.85
C TYR A 5 -3.37 13.47 -10.32
N ALA A 6 -4.01 14.59 -10.64
CA ALA A 6 -4.31 14.98 -12.02
C ALA A 6 -3.05 15.15 -12.87
N GLN A 7 -1.99 15.77 -12.32
CA GLN A 7 -0.68 15.87 -12.98
C GLN A 7 -0.09 14.50 -13.32
N ARG A 8 -0.40 13.46 -12.53
CA ARG A 8 0.08 12.07 -12.72
C ARG A 8 -0.82 11.20 -13.57
N ALA A 9 -1.98 11.73 -13.95
CA ALA A 9 -2.95 11.11 -14.83
C ALA A 9 -2.85 11.61 -16.28
N VAL A 10 -1.79 12.35 -16.64
CA VAL A 10 -1.63 13.00 -17.95
C VAL A 10 -1.53 12.04 -19.14
N VAL A 11 -1.17 10.78 -18.90
CA VAL A 11 -1.18 9.72 -19.91
C VAL A 11 -2.43 8.86 -19.69
N PRO A 12 -3.43 8.89 -20.59
CA PRO A 12 -4.65 8.09 -20.43
C PRO A 12 -4.35 6.60 -20.26
N GLY A 13 -5.14 5.92 -19.42
CA GLY A 13 -4.93 4.51 -19.06
C GLY A 13 -3.93 4.28 -17.93
N THR A 14 -3.38 5.34 -17.31
CA THR A 14 -2.49 5.20 -16.15
C THR A 14 -3.27 4.75 -14.93
N LEU A 15 -2.75 3.74 -14.20
CA LEU A 15 -3.24 3.39 -12.87
C LEU A 15 -2.44 4.13 -11.80
N LEU A 16 -3.14 4.86 -10.94
CA LEU A 16 -2.61 5.50 -9.74
C LEU A 16 -3.05 4.73 -8.50
N ILE A 17 -2.17 4.64 -7.51
CA ILE A 17 -2.50 4.15 -6.16
C ILE A 17 -2.20 5.30 -5.21
N THR A 18 -3.16 5.67 -4.37
CA THR A 18 -3.00 6.82 -3.48
C THR A 18 -1.88 6.61 -2.46
N GLU A 19 -1.48 7.70 -1.81
CA GLU A 19 -0.92 7.63 -0.47
C GLU A 19 -1.79 6.79 0.48
N ALA A 20 -1.20 6.27 1.55
CA ALA A 20 -1.92 5.46 2.52
C ALA A 20 -2.99 6.29 3.27
N VAL A 21 -4.23 5.80 3.26
CA VAL A 21 -5.43 6.48 3.77
C VAL A 21 -5.98 5.75 4.98
N PHE A 22 -6.21 6.47 6.08
CA PHE A 22 -6.73 5.87 7.31
C PHE A 22 -8.17 5.36 7.14
N ILE A 23 -8.42 4.15 7.63
CA ILE A 23 -9.73 3.49 7.58
C ILE A 23 -10.73 4.00 8.62
N SER A 24 -10.25 4.54 9.74
CA SER A 24 -11.09 5.02 10.83
C SER A 24 -10.32 6.01 11.71
N ALA A 25 -11.03 6.71 12.60
CA ALA A 25 -10.41 7.61 13.57
C ALA A 25 -9.43 6.87 14.49
N ARG A 26 -9.78 5.66 14.95
CA ARG A 26 -8.95 4.81 15.82
C ARG A 26 -7.75 4.17 15.14
N ALA A 27 -7.79 4.04 13.81
CA ALA A 27 -6.67 3.52 13.03
C ALA A 27 -5.56 4.56 12.77
N ARG A 28 -5.76 5.81 13.19
CA ARG A 28 -4.80 6.92 13.05
C ARG A 28 -3.61 6.75 13.98
N GLY A 29 -2.47 7.31 13.54
CA GLY A 29 -1.29 7.41 14.40
C GLY A 29 -0.10 8.12 13.77
N ARG A 30 -0.29 8.84 12.66
CA ARG A 30 0.69 9.81 12.15
C ARG A 30 0.19 11.22 12.45
N ASP A 31 1.06 12.22 12.25
CA ASP A 31 0.67 13.62 12.37
C ASP A 31 -0.57 13.94 11.52
N ILE A 32 -1.25 15.03 11.84
CA ILE A 32 -2.62 15.39 11.44
C ILE A 32 -2.85 15.50 9.92
N ASN A 33 -1.82 15.42 9.09
CA ASN A 33 -1.91 15.71 7.66
C ASN A 33 -2.10 14.48 6.75
N ALA A 34 -2.02 13.25 7.28
CA ALA A 34 -2.34 12.07 6.49
C ALA A 34 -3.87 11.90 6.35
N PRO A 35 -4.39 11.58 5.15
CA PRO A 35 -5.81 11.56 4.88
C PRO A 35 -6.52 10.35 5.49
N GLY A 36 -7.85 10.44 5.61
CA GLY A 36 -8.72 9.32 5.95
C GLY A 36 -9.86 9.20 4.93
N VAL A 37 -10.66 8.14 5.05
CA VAL A 37 -11.86 7.91 4.22
C VAL A 37 -13.03 7.35 5.06
N PHE A 38 -13.33 8.04 6.15
CA PHE A 38 -14.32 7.60 7.14
C PHE A 38 -15.27 8.70 7.62
N THR A 39 -15.18 9.89 7.04
CA THR A 39 -16.12 11.00 7.29
C THR A 39 -16.65 11.50 5.95
N ASP A 40 -17.87 12.05 5.95
CA ASP A 40 -18.48 12.57 4.72
C ASP A 40 -17.64 13.68 4.08
N GLU A 41 -16.96 14.51 4.87
CA GLU A 41 -16.08 15.55 4.36
C GLU A 41 -14.86 14.97 3.62
N GLN A 42 -14.24 13.93 4.18
CA GLN A 42 -13.14 13.23 3.50
C GLN A 42 -13.62 12.58 2.20
N ILE A 43 -14.81 11.95 2.21
CA ILE A 43 -15.39 11.32 1.02
C ILE A 43 -15.60 12.37 -0.08
N ARG A 44 -16.21 13.52 0.26
CA ARG A 44 -16.40 14.63 -0.69
C ARG A 44 -15.08 15.12 -1.28
N GLN A 45 -14.06 15.31 -0.45
CA GLN A 45 -12.75 15.77 -0.94
C GLN A 45 -12.07 14.74 -1.84
N TRP A 46 -12.21 13.45 -1.53
CA TRP A 46 -11.72 12.39 -2.41
C TRP A 46 -12.50 12.32 -3.73
N THR A 47 -13.79 12.64 -3.75
CA THR A 47 -14.57 12.75 -5.01
C THR A 47 -13.98 13.76 -5.98
N GLU A 48 -13.49 14.90 -5.50
CA GLU A 48 -12.82 15.88 -6.37
C GLU A 48 -11.50 15.33 -6.93
N VAL A 49 -10.77 14.53 -6.15
CA VAL A 49 -9.52 13.91 -6.59
C VAL A 49 -9.77 12.83 -7.65
N THR A 50 -10.69 11.91 -7.39
CA THR A 50 -11.01 10.80 -8.32
C THR A 50 -11.57 11.35 -9.62
N LYS A 51 -12.47 12.34 -9.56
CA LYS A 51 -12.98 13.06 -10.73
C LYS A 51 -11.86 13.66 -11.57
N ALA A 52 -10.90 14.37 -10.95
CA ALA A 52 -9.80 14.99 -11.68
C ALA A 52 -8.86 13.97 -12.38
N VAL A 53 -8.76 12.75 -11.86
CA VAL A 53 -8.03 11.64 -12.49
C VAL A 53 -8.85 11.03 -13.64
N HIS A 54 -10.14 10.79 -13.41
CA HIS A 54 -11.06 10.22 -14.40
C HIS A 54 -11.28 11.14 -15.61
N GLU A 55 -11.33 12.45 -15.42
CA GLU A 55 -11.40 13.45 -16.50
C GLU A 55 -10.19 13.39 -17.45
N ARG A 56 -9.08 12.78 -17.03
CA ARG A 56 -7.89 12.52 -17.85
C ARG A 56 -7.81 11.09 -18.39
N GLY A 57 -8.89 10.31 -18.24
CA GLY A 57 -8.97 8.94 -18.74
C GLY A 57 -8.05 7.95 -18.04
N SER A 58 -7.68 8.22 -16.79
CA SER A 58 -6.83 7.36 -15.95
C SER A 58 -7.64 6.76 -14.80
N PHE A 59 -7.05 5.82 -14.06
CA PHE A 59 -7.69 5.07 -12.98
C PHE A 59 -6.98 5.32 -11.64
N ILE A 60 -7.70 5.21 -10.53
CA ILE A 60 -7.13 5.40 -9.20
C ILE A 60 -7.72 4.45 -8.15
N TYR A 61 -6.81 3.81 -7.40
CA TYR A 61 -7.13 2.96 -6.25
C TYR A 61 -6.78 3.64 -4.93
N CYS A 62 -7.64 3.52 -3.93
CA CYS A 62 -7.41 4.03 -2.58
C CYS A 62 -6.64 3.00 -1.74
N GLN A 63 -5.42 3.33 -1.29
CA GLN A 63 -4.66 2.45 -0.40
C GLN A 63 -5.15 2.60 1.05
N ILE A 64 -5.93 1.64 1.54
CA ILE A 64 -6.54 1.69 2.88
C ILE A 64 -5.63 1.08 3.95
N TRP A 65 -5.50 1.78 5.07
CA TRP A 65 -4.40 1.59 6.01
C TRP A 65 -4.80 1.74 7.49
N ALA A 66 -4.24 0.86 8.33
CA ALA A 66 -4.24 0.96 9.79
C ALA A 66 -2.81 0.81 10.32
N ILE A 67 -2.42 1.67 11.25
CA ILE A 67 -1.00 1.87 11.58
C ILE A 67 -0.44 0.85 12.59
N GLY A 68 -1.25 0.41 13.55
CA GLY A 68 -0.82 -0.44 14.66
C GLY A 68 0.34 0.15 15.47
N ARG A 69 1.34 -0.67 15.83
CA ARG A 69 2.50 -0.26 16.68
C ARG A 69 3.43 0.81 16.09
N ALA A 70 3.21 1.20 14.83
CA ALA A 70 3.93 2.28 14.17
C ALA A 70 3.34 3.68 14.43
N ALA A 71 2.29 3.77 15.25
CA ALA A 71 1.71 5.02 15.67
C ALA A 71 2.70 5.87 16.49
N ARG A 72 2.55 7.19 16.42
CA ARG A 72 3.31 8.15 17.21
C ARG A 72 2.60 8.37 18.55
N PRO A 73 3.25 8.12 19.70
CA PRO A 73 2.59 8.20 21.01
C PRO A 73 1.91 9.54 21.30
N HIS A 74 2.50 10.67 20.88
CA HIS A 74 1.91 11.99 21.11
C HIS A 74 0.60 12.20 20.33
N VAL A 75 0.47 11.62 19.13
CA VAL A 75 -0.75 11.69 18.31
C VAL A 75 -1.88 10.92 18.98
N LEU A 76 -1.58 9.71 19.45
CA LEU A 76 -2.55 8.86 20.14
C LEU A 76 -3.02 9.51 21.45
N LYS A 77 -2.09 10.03 22.24
CA LYS A 77 -2.40 10.74 23.49
C LYS A 77 -3.33 11.94 23.27
N ALA A 78 -3.10 12.72 22.21
CA ALA A 78 -3.96 13.86 21.87
C ALA A 78 -5.39 13.45 21.47
N GLN A 79 -5.59 12.19 21.05
CA GLN A 79 -6.89 11.64 20.65
C GLN A 79 -7.51 10.73 21.72
N GLY A 80 -6.85 10.53 22.86
CA GLY A 80 -7.30 9.59 23.89
C GLY A 80 -7.28 8.13 23.43
N LEU A 81 -6.40 7.79 22.48
CA LEU A 81 -6.26 6.45 21.92
C LEU A 81 -5.07 5.71 22.54
N GLU A 82 -5.17 4.39 22.57
CA GLU A 82 -4.06 3.50 22.92
C GLU A 82 -3.32 3.02 21.66
N MET A 83 -2.03 2.73 21.80
CA MET A 83 -1.27 2.09 20.75
C MET A 83 -1.60 0.61 20.75
N VAL A 84 -2.10 0.09 19.63
CA VAL A 84 -2.49 -1.33 19.51
C VAL A 84 -1.68 -2.06 18.45
N SER A 85 -1.61 -3.38 18.56
CA SER A 85 -0.94 -4.28 17.61
C SER A 85 -1.47 -5.71 17.76
N SER A 86 -0.93 -6.65 16.98
CA SER A 86 -1.17 -8.08 17.17
C SER A 86 -0.73 -8.57 18.55
N SER A 87 0.36 -8.04 19.10
CA SER A 87 0.92 -8.40 20.40
C SER A 87 1.63 -7.21 21.06
N ALA A 88 1.92 -7.31 22.36
CA ALA A 88 2.66 -6.32 23.13
C ALA A 88 4.17 -6.31 22.83
N VAL A 89 4.53 -6.15 21.56
CA VAL A 89 5.92 -6.17 21.06
C VAL A 89 6.25 -4.80 20.44
N PRO A 90 7.17 -4.01 21.03
CA PRO A 90 7.60 -2.74 20.44
C PRO A 90 8.36 -2.96 19.12
N ILE A 91 8.47 -1.91 18.30
CA ILE A 91 9.22 -1.98 17.02
C ILE A 91 10.69 -2.34 17.23
N SER A 92 11.32 -1.70 18.22
CA SER A 92 12.67 -1.99 18.69
C SER A 92 12.85 -1.45 20.11
N GLU A 93 14.01 -1.70 20.71
CA GLU A 93 14.37 -1.14 22.02
C GLU A 93 14.18 0.39 22.04
N GLY A 94 13.58 0.92 23.10
CA GLY A 94 13.28 2.33 23.26
C GLY A 94 11.98 2.82 22.59
N HIS A 95 11.32 2.00 21.77
CA HIS A 95 9.98 2.33 21.25
C HIS A 95 8.88 2.03 22.28
N ALA A 96 7.76 2.74 22.16
CA ALA A 96 6.58 2.48 22.99
C ALA A 96 6.03 1.06 22.74
N THR A 97 5.67 0.38 23.82
CA THR A 97 5.05 -0.94 23.75
C THR A 97 3.55 -0.80 23.45
N PRO A 98 3.02 -1.43 22.40
CA PRO A 98 1.59 -1.45 22.12
C PRO A 98 0.84 -2.38 23.09
N ARG A 99 -0.48 -2.24 23.20
CA ARG A 99 -1.36 -3.28 23.74
C ARG A 99 -1.71 -4.29 22.64
N ALA A 100 -1.82 -5.56 23.01
CA ALA A 100 -2.37 -6.58 22.11
C ALA A 100 -3.87 -6.35 21.93
N MET A 101 -4.36 -6.35 20.69
CA MET A 101 -5.80 -6.21 20.40
C MET A 101 -6.59 -7.40 20.96
N GLU A 102 -7.77 -7.14 21.48
CA GLU A 102 -8.74 -8.16 21.87
C GLU A 102 -9.52 -8.68 20.64
N GLU A 103 -10.20 -9.82 20.78
CA GLU A 103 -10.96 -10.46 19.68
C GLU A 103 -11.98 -9.52 19.03
N ASP A 104 -12.77 -8.82 19.84
CA ASP A 104 -13.79 -7.87 19.39
C ASP A 104 -13.18 -6.66 18.68
N GLU A 105 -12.02 -6.18 19.14
CA GLU A 105 -11.27 -5.12 18.47
C GLU A 105 -10.74 -5.56 17.11
N ILE A 106 -10.29 -6.82 16.98
CA ILE A 106 -9.83 -7.39 15.71
C ILE A 106 -11.00 -7.46 14.72
N LEU A 107 -12.14 -8.01 15.16
CA LEU A 107 -13.34 -8.11 14.33
C LEU A 107 -13.85 -6.73 13.92
N GLN A 108 -13.84 -5.77 14.83
CA GLN A 108 -14.24 -4.40 14.53
C GLN A 108 -13.26 -3.71 13.56
N CYS A 109 -11.96 -4.01 13.64
CA CYS A 109 -10.98 -3.48 12.69
C CYS A 109 -11.21 -4.04 11.27
N ILE A 110 -11.58 -5.32 11.15
CA ILE A 110 -11.96 -5.91 9.86
C ILE A 110 -13.17 -5.18 9.25
N ASP A 111 -14.18 -4.85 10.06
CA ASP A 111 -15.34 -4.07 9.61
C ASP A 111 -14.99 -2.61 9.27
N ASP A 112 -14.06 -1.98 10.01
CA ASP A 112 -13.54 -0.65 9.68
C ASP A 112 -12.88 -0.64 8.29
N PHE A 113 -12.10 -1.69 7.93
CA PHE A 113 -11.52 -1.83 6.58
C PHE A 113 -12.61 -1.93 5.50
N ALA A 114 -13.65 -2.73 5.73
CA ALA A 114 -14.75 -2.90 4.79
C ALA A 114 -15.57 -1.60 4.62
N SER A 115 -15.82 -0.88 5.72
CA SER A 115 -16.51 0.42 5.71
C SER A 115 -15.69 1.48 4.97
N ALA A 116 -14.39 1.55 5.21
CA ALA A 116 -13.48 2.44 4.48
C ALA A 116 -13.45 2.12 2.98
N ALA A 117 -13.49 0.84 2.61
CA ALA A 117 -13.54 0.42 1.22
C ALA A 117 -14.84 0.85 0.53
N GLU A 118 -15.98 0.68 1.20
CA GLU A 118 -17.28 1.16 0.69
C GLU A 118 -17.27 2.69 0.51
N ASN A 119 -16.69 3.42 1.46
CA ASN A 119 -16.55 4.88 1.38
C ASN A 119 -15.61 5.32 0.25
N ALA A 120 -14.52 4.60 0.01
CA ALA A 120 -13.64 4.87 -1.14
C ALA A 120 -14.39 4.68 -2.47
N VAL A 121 -15.15 3.60 -2.62
CA VAL A 121 -15.96 3.40 -3.84
C VAL A 121 -17.04 4.49 -3.98
N LYS A 122 -17.69 4.91 -2.88
CA LYS A 122 -18.60 6.08 -2.88
C LYS A 122 -17.91 7.38 -3.30
N ALA A 123 -16.63 7.54 -2.96
CA ALA A 123 -15.81 8.67 -3.39
C ALA A 123 -15.37 8.58 -4.86
N GLY A 124 -15.74 7.53 -5.60
CA GLY A 124 -15.41 7.37 -7.01
C GLY A 124 -14.06 6.69 -7.27
N PHE A 125 -13.44 6.04 -6.29
CA PHE A 125 -12.27 5.20 -6.57
C PHE A 125 -12.66 3.97 -7.38
N ASP A 126 -11.78 3.54 -8.30
CA ASP A 126 -11.97 2.35 -9.13
C ASP A 126 -11.86 1.06 -8.31
N GLY A 127 -11.18 1.13 -7.17
CA GLY A 127 -11.06 0.06 -6.19
C GLY A 127 -10.19 0.48 -5.00
N VAL A 128 -9.84 -0.49 -4.16
CA VAL A 128 -8.98 -0.27 -2.99
C VAL A 128 -7.82 -1.25 -2.95
N GLU A 129 -6.69 -0.78 -2.43
CA GLU A 129 -5.55 -1.60 -2.09
C GLU A 129 -5.41 -1.69 -0.57
N ILE A 130 -5.53 -2.88 0.00
CA ILE A 130 -5.29 -3.10 1.43
C ILE A 130 -3.79 -3.02 1.69
N HIS A 131 -3.37 -2.16 2.63
CA HIS A 131 -1.98 -2.04 3.01
C HIS A 131 -1.55 -3.20 3.94
N GLY A 132 -1.17 -4.33 3.34
CA GLY A 132 -0.64 -5.54 4.01
C GLY A 132 0.87 -5.58 4.24
N ALA A 133 1.59 -4.49 3.96
CA ALA A 133 3.05 -4.42 3.93
C ALA A 133 3.68 -3.50 4.99
N ASN A 134 5.01 -3.44 5.00
CA ASN A 134 5.86 -2.43 5.64
C ASN A 134 5.67 -2.29 7.16
N GLY A 135 5.32 -3.36 7.85
CA GLY A 135 5.22 -3.40 9.30
C GLY A 135 4.06 -2.60 9.88
N TYR A 136 3.01 -2.37 9.09
CA TYR A 136 1.74 -1.81 9.57
C TYR A 136 0.77 -2.92 10.03
N LEU A 137 -0.42 -2.57 10.50
CA LEU A 137 -1.23 -3.48 11.33
C LEU A 137 -1.45 -4.87 10.71
N VAL A 138 -1.79 -4.94 9.42
CA VAL A 138 -1.99 -6.22 8.74
C VAL A 138 -0.70 -7.07 8.68
N ASP A 139 0.44 -6.42 8.45
CA ASP A 139 1.77 -7.07 8.43
C ASP A 139 2.22 -7.48 9.84
N GLN A 140 1.87 -6.68 10.86
CA GLN A 140 2.11 -6.97 12.28
C GLN A 140 1.39 -8.25 12.74
N PHE A 141 0.22 -8.56 12.17
CA PHE A 141 -0.44 -9.86 12.39
C PHE A 141 0.21 -10.99 11.58
N THR A 142 0.73 -10.69 10.39
CA THR A 142 1.27 -11.70 9.47
C THR A 142 2.61 -12.27 9.94
N GLN A 143 3.50 -11.44 10.48
CA GLN A 143 4.87 -11.84 10.80
C GLN A 143 5.06 -12.25 12.26
N ASP A 144 5.81 -13.32 12.50
CA ASP A 144 6.15 -13.83 13.84
C ASP A 144 7.21 -12.98 14.57
N THR A 145 7.78 -11.97 13.92
CA THR A 145 8.61 -10.94 14.56
C THR A 145 7.77 -9.99 15.43
N CYS A 146 6.46 -9.90 15.17
CA CYS A 146 5.52 -9.09 15.94
C CYS A 146 4.43 -9.94 16.59
N ASN A 147 3.79 -10.85 15.85
CA ASN A 147 2.65 -11.63 16.34
C ASN A 147 3.09 -12.81 17.22
N GLN A 148 2.97 -12.63 18.53
CA GLN A 148 3.24 -13.63 19.58
C GLN A 148 1.94 -14.17 20.20
N ARG A 149 0.80 -14.03 19.51
CA ARG A 149 -0.49 -14.49 20.04
C ARG A 149 -0.54 -16.01 20.12
N THR A 150 -1.32 -16.51 21.06
CA THR A 150 -1.58 -17.94 21.28
C THR A 150 -3.02 -18.35 20.95
N ASP A 151 -3.83 -17.41 20.46
CA ASP A 151 -5.21 -17.63 20.04
C ASP A 151 -5.32 -17.91 18.52
N ARG A 152 -6.53 -17.83 17.98
CA ARG A 152 -6.80 -18.12 16.56
C ARG A 152 -6.14 -17.13 15.58
N TRP A 153 -5.55 -16.05 16.07
CA TRP A 153 -4.91 -15.02 15.25
C TRP A 153 -3.38 -15.09 15.26
N GLY A 154 -2.78 -16.05 15.97
CA GLY A 154 -1.32 -16.26 15.94
C GLY A 154 -0.88 -17.68 16.29
N GLY A 155 0.41 -17.82 16.60
CA GLY A 155 1.07 -19.08 16.94
C GLY A 155 1.47 -19.91 15.73
N THR A 156 0.55 -20.15 14.79
CA THR A 156 0.83 -20.90 13.55
C THR A 156 0.87 -19.99 12.33
N VAL A 157 1.50 -20.47 11.24
CA VAL A 157 1.48 -19.78 9.94
C VAL A 157 0.05 -19.49 9.51
N GLU A 158 -0.84 -20.49 9.61
CA GLU A 158 -2.23 -20.35 9.19
C GLU A 158 -2.97 -19.26 9.96
N ASN A 159 -2.79 -19.21 11.27
CA ASN A 159 -3.44 -18.25 12.15
C ASN A 159 -2.90 -16.83 11.96
N ARG A 160 -1.60 -16.65 11.72
CA ARG A 160 -1.03 -15.33 11.41
C ARG A 160 -1.52 -14.78 10.08
N SER A 161 -1.74 -15.65 9.08
CA SER A 161 -2.36 -15.25 7.80
C SER A 161 -3.84 -14.88 7.94
N ARG A 162 -4.51 -15.29 9.03
CA ARG A 162 -5.97 -15.17 9.19
C ARG A 162 -6.45 -13.74 9.13
N PHE A 163 -5.78 -12.81 9.82
CA PHE A 163 -6.21 -11.41 9.85
C PHE A 163 -6.17 -10.78 8.45
N ALA A 164 -5.04 -10.91 7.73
CA ALA A 164 -4.91 -10.39 6.37
C ALA A 164 -5.94 -11.00 5.40
N PHE A 165 -6.18 -12.31 5.51
CA PHE A 165 -7.19 -13.00 4.72
C PHE A 165 -8.62 -12.56 5.05
N GLU A 166 -8.99 -12.47 6.33
CA GLU A 166 -10.34 -12.08 6.75
C GLU A 166 -10.63 -10.60 6.43
N VAL A 167 -9.64 -9.70 6.56
CA VAL A 167 -9.74 -8.31 6.04
C VAL A 167 -10.03 -8.32 4.55
N THR A 168 -9.21 -9.02 3.77
CA THR A 168 -9.33 -9.03 2.29
C THR A 168 -10.63 -9.66 1.84
N GLN A 169 -11.05 -10.76 2.46
CA GLN A 169 -12.30 -11.44 2.15
C GLN A 169 -13.50 -10.53 2.47
N THR A 170 -13.49 -9.82 3.60
CA THR A 170 -14.59 -8.95 4.00
C THR A 170 -14.70 -7.73 3.10
N VAL A 171 -13.57 -7.12 2.75
CA VAL A 171 -13.51 -6.02 1.75
C VAL A 171 -14.01 -6.52 0.38
N SER A 172 -13.55 -7.66 -0.09
CA SER A 172 -13.98 -8.24 -1.37
C SER A 172 -15.48 -8.54 -1.40
N LYS A 173 -16.05 -9.05 -0.31
CA LYS A 173 -17.50 -9.25 -0.16
C LYS A 173 -18.28 -7.94 -0.21
N ARG A 174 -17.68 -6.84 0.27
CA ARG A 174 -18.34 -5.53 0.36
C ARG A 174 -18.34 -4.77 -0.96
N ILE A 175 -17.24 -4.80 -1.72
CA ILE A 175 -17.07 -3.95 -2.91
C ILE A 175 -16.79 -4.72 -4.21
N GLY A 176 -16.71 -6.05 -4.16
CA GLY A 176 -16.29 -6.90 -5.28
C GLY A 176 -14.80 -7.23 -5.23
N SER A 177 -14.43 -8.45 -5.64
CA SER A 177 -13.03 -8.88 -5.68
C SER A 177 -12.26 -8.18 -6.80
N GLU A 178 -12.94 -7.84 -7.90
CA GLU A 178 -12.43 -7.09 -9.05
C GLU A 178 -12.11 -5.63 -8.73
N ARG A 179 -12.50 -5.14 -7.55
CA ARG A 179 -12.17 -3.82 -7.01
C ARG A 179 -11.31 -3.89 -5.74
N THR A 180 -10.88 -5.08 -5.35
CA THR A 180 -10.10 -5.30 -4.13
C THR A 180 -8.71 -5.80 -4.51
N ALA A 181 -7.68 -5.19 -3.93
CA ALA A 181 -6.30 -5.61 -4.05
C ALA A 181 -5.61 -5.58 -2.68
N ILE A 182 -4.42 -6.17 -2.59
CA ILE A 182 -3.59 -6.14 -1.38
C ILE A 182 -2.11 -5.98 -1.75
N ARG A 183 -1.39 -5.22 -0.93
CA ARG A 183 0.05 -5.04 -1.04
C ARG A 183 0.81 -5.76 0.07
N LEU A 184 1.83 -6.54 -0.27
CA LEU A 184 2.67 -7.30 0.65
C LEU A 184 4.17 -7.01 0.42
N ALA A 185 4.98 -7.15 1.47
CA ALA A 185 6.43 -6.92 1.41
C ALA A 185 7.18 -8.04 2.17
N PRO A 186 7.31 -9.25 1.60
CA PRO A 186 7.75 -10.43 2.34
C PRO A 186 9.12 -10.32 3.03
N PHE A 187 10.02 -9.54 2.44
CA PHE A 187 11.42 -9.46 2.88
C PHE A 187 11.76 -8.12 3.56
N THR A 188 10.81 -7.19 3.72
CA THR A 188 11.15 -5.90 4.32
C THR A 188 11.44 -6.06 5.81
N ASP A 189 12.54 -5.46 6.28
CA ASP A 189 12.91 -5.36 7.70
C ASP A 189 12.35 -4.08 8.36
N PHE A 190 11.70 -3.23 7.56
CA PHE A 190 11.19 -1.93 8.00
C PHE A 190 10.20 -2.07 9.15
N GLN A 191 10.34 -1.20 10.17
CA GLN A 191 9.51 -1.21 11.39
C GLN A 191 9.56 -2.54 12.17
N GLY A 192 10.74 -3.16 12.20
CA GLY A 192 11.00 -4.37 12.99
C GLY A 192 10.31 -5.61 12.42
N MET A 193 10.10 -5.61 11.10
CA MET A 193 9.68 -6.78 10.32
C MET A 193 10.91 -7.59 9.90
N GLY A 194 10.72 -8.58 9.02
CA GLY A 194 11.80 -9.40 8.49
C GLY A 194 11.89 -10.72 9.23
N MET A 195 10.98 -11.63 8.91
CA MET A 195 11.03 -13.01 9.40
C MET A 195 12.35 -13.67 8.97
N LYS A 196 12.89 -14.56 9.81
CA LYS A 196 14.10 -15.33 9.47
C LYS A 196 13.89 -16.16 8.20
N ASP A 197 12.71 -16.74 8.04
CA ASP A 197 12.26 -17.41 6.82
C ASP A 197 10.82 -16.98 6.51
N PRO A 198 10.62 -15.99 5.61
CA PRO A 198 9.30 -15.49 5.27
C PRO A 198 8.56 -16.42 4.30
N VAL A 199 9.25 -17.36 3.62
CA VAL A 199 8.67 -18.10 2.49
C VAL A 199 7.44 -18.90 2.92
N PRO A 200 7.46 -19.73 3.99
CA PRO A 200 6.26 -20.47 4.41
C PRO A 200 5.09 -19.56 4.78
N GLN A 201 5.36 -18.45 5.47
CA GLN A 201 4.32 -17.53 5.92
C GLN A 201 3.60 -16.84 4.76
N PHE A 202 4.37 -16.25 3.84
CA PHE A 202 3.80 -15.52 2.72
C PHE A 202 3.25 -16.46 1.63
N SER A 203 3.79 -17.68 1.48
CA SER A 203 3.21 -18.70 0.60
C SER A 203 1.79 -19.09 1.03
N ASP A 204 1.58 -19.34 2.32
CA ASP A 204 0.26 -19.66 2.87
C ASP A 204 -0.73 -18.50 2.68
N LEU A 205 -0.32 -17.27 3.04
CA LEU A 205 -1.16 -16.09 2.88
C LEU A 205 -1.53 -15.86 1.41
N ILE A 206 -0.56 -15.87 0.50
CA ILE A 206 -0.78 -15.61 -0.92
C ILE A 206 -1.66 -16.71 -1.54
N SER A 207 -1.44 -17.97 -1.19
CA SER A 207 -2.27 -19.08 -1.67
C SER A 207 -3.73 -18.94 -1.25
N LYS A 208 -3.99 -18.46 -0.01
CA LYS A 208 -5.35 -18.15 0.46
C LYS A 208 -5.94 -16.97 -0.31
N LEU A 209 -5.20 -15.89 -0.47
CA LEU A 209 -5.64 -14.70 -1.21
C LEU A 209 -5.95 -15.02 -2.68
N ALA A 210 -5.19 -15.94 -3.30
CA ALA A 210 -5.38 -16.37 -4.69
C ALA A 210 -6.77 -16.98 -4.93
N THR A 211 -7.40 -17.55 -3.90
CA THR A 211 -8.77 -18.08 -3.98
C THR A 211 -9.84 -17.00 -4.15
N LEU A 212 -9.53 -15.74 -3.79
CA LEU A 212 -10.46 -14.62 -3.84
C LEU A 212 -10.54 -13.96 -5.22
N LYS A 213 -9.61 -14.25 -6.15
CA LYS A 213 -9.55 -13.65 -7.49
C LYS A 213 -9.62 -12.12 -7.44
N LEU A 214 -8.66 -11.54 -6.71
CA LEU A 214 -8.53 -10.10 -6.50
C LEU A 214 -8.17 -9.38 -7.80
N ALA A 215 -8.42 -8.06 -7.83
CA ALA A 215 -8.05 -7.17 -8.93
C ALA A 215 -6.55 -7.26 -9.26
N TYR A 216 -5.70 -7.30 -8.23
CA TYR A 216 -4.28 -7.60 -8.34
C TYR A 216 -3.67 -7.93 -6.96
N LEU A 217 -2.49 -8.56 -6.99
CA LEU A 217 -1.57 -8.64 -5.85
C LEU A 217 -0.38 -7.72 -6.12
N HIS A 218 -0.03 -6.88 -5.15
CA HIS A 218 1.10 -5.95 -5.24
C HIS A 218 2.23 -6.41 -4.31
N LEU A 219 3.40 -6.73 -4.87
CA LEU A 219 4.57 -7.18 -4.14
C LEU A 219 5.70 -6.16 -4.17
N VAL A 220 6.35 -5.98 -3.02
CA VAL A 220 7.55 -5.14 -2.89
C VAL A 220 8.81 -6.02 -2.99
N GLU A 221 9.70 -5.65 -3.90
CA GLU A 221 10.99 -6.31 -4.11
C GLU A 221 11.88 -6.27 -2.86
N PRO A 222 12.69 -7.31 -2.59
CA PRO A 222 13.47 -7.44 -1.36
C PRO A 222 14.44 -6.29 -1.12
N ARG A 223 14.91 -5.64 -2.19
CA ARG A 223 15.84 -4.50 -2.15
C ARG A 223 15.27 -3.23 -1.50
N ILE A 224 14.04 -3.25 -0.97
CA ILE A 224 13.39 -2.08 -0.35
C ILE A 224 13.11 -2.32 1.15
N SER A 225 13.57 -1.38 1.97
CA SER A 225 13.18 -1.23 3.37
C SER A 225 12.37 0.07 3.54
N GLY A 226 11.04 -0.04 3.59
CA GLY A 226 10.15 1.11 3.72
C GLY A 226 10.28 2.09 2.54
N ASN A 227 11.06 3.16 2.74
CA ASN A 227 11.32 4.21 1.75
C ASN A 227 12.80 4.33 1.30
N ILE A 228 13.66 3.38 1.66
CA ILE A 228 15.08 3.32 1.27
C ILE A 228 15.41 2.00 0.55
N ASP A 229 16.47 2.01 -0.25
CA ASP A 229 17.05 0.76 -0.79
C ASP A 229 17.85 0.04 0.30
N ARG A 230 17.94 -1.28 0.22
CA ARG A 230 18.83 -2.13 1.03
C ARG A 230 19.53 -3.17 0.16
N ASP A 231 20.59 -3.77 0.69
CA ASP A 231 21.25 -4.91 0.06
C ASP A 231 20.33 -6.14 0.07
N THR A 232 20.31 -6.86 -1.04
CA THR A 232 19.52 -8.08 -1.22
C THR A 232 20.43 -9.29 -1.13
N ALA A 233 20.08 -10.26 -0.28
CA ALA A 233 20.81 -11.52 -0.25
C ALA A 233 20.45 -12.37 -1.48
N GLN A 234 21.40 -13.18 -1.98
CA GLN A 234 21.21 -13.94 -3.23
C GLN A 234 19.98 -14.88 -3.23
N HIS A 235 19.53 -15.31 -2.05
CA HIS A 235 18.38 -16.19 -1.88
C HIS A 235 17.03 -15.44 -1.74
N GLU A 236 17.04 -14.12 -1.61
CA GLU A 236 15.83 -13.31 -1.50
C GLU A 236 15.26 -13.05 -2.90
N SER A 237 14.22 -13.80 -3.26
CA SER A 237 13.48 -13.64 -4.51
C SER A 237 11.98 -13.73 -4.25
N LEU A 238 11.18 -12.99 -5.04
CA LEU A 238 9.72 -13.07 -5.02
C LEU A 238 9.15 -14.25 -5.82
N ASP A 239 9.99 -15.13 -6.39
CA ASP A 239 9.53 -16.23 -7.23
C ASP A 239 8.50 -17.14 -6.51
N PHE A 240 8.72 -17.45 -5.23
CA PHE A 240 7.76 -18.24 -4.44
C PHE A 240 6.38 -17.55 -4.36
N ALA A 241 6.36 -16.22 -4.26
CA ALA A 241 5.16 -15.41 -4.12
C ALA A 241 4.42 -15.30 -5.45
N THR A 242 5.16 -15.11 -6.55
CA THR A 242 4.58 -15.09 -7.90
C THR A 242 4.04 -16.46 -8.31
N ASP A 243 4.74 -17.53 -7.94
CA ASP A 243 4.30 -18.91 -8.16
C ASP A 243 3.03 -19.24 -7.36
N ALA A 244 2.98 -18.86 -6.08
CA ALA A 244 1.80 -19.03 -5.23
C ALA A 244 0.58 -18.23 -5.73
N TRP A 245 0.79 -17.12 -6.43
CA TRP A 245 -0.26 -16.31 -7.05
C TRP A 245 -0.61 -16.73 -8.49
N SER A 246 0.14 -17.66 -9.07
CA SER A 246 0.04 -17.99 -10.50
C SER A 246 -1.40 -18.36 -10.91
N GLY A 247 -1.91 -17.67 -11.95
CA GLY A 247 -3.29 -17.87 -12.45
C GLY A 247 -4.40 -17.30 -11.57
N ALA A 248 -4.08 -16.53 -10.53
CA ALA A 248 -5.06 -15.87 -9.67
C ALA A 248 -5.52 -14.50 -10.19
N GLY A 249 -4.64 -13.77 -10.86
CA GLY A 249 -4.91 -12.45 -11.42
C GLY A 249 -3.62 -11.66 -11.71
N PRO A 250 -3.73 -10.38 -12.08
CA PRO A 250 -2.59 -9.51 -12.33
C PRO A 250 -1.66 -9.37 -11.12
N LEU A 251 -0.38 -9.11 -11.41
CA LEU A 251 0.64 -8.79 -10.41
C LEU A 251 1.15 -7.35 -10.62
N ILE A 252 1.37 -6.65 -9.52
CA ILE A 252 2.11 -5.38 -9.51
C ILE A 252 3.41 -5.60 -8.74
N LEU A 253 4.56 -5.33 -9.36
CA LEU A 253 5.86 -5.37 -8.68
C LEU A 253 6.37 -3.94 -8.46
N ALA A 254 6.91 -3.69 -7.27
CA ALA A 254 7.46 -2.39 -6.93
C ALA A 254 8.80 -2.54 -6.23
N GLY A 255 9.70 -1.59 -6.47
CA GLY A 255 10.93 -1.46 -5.67
C GLY A 255 12.18 -1.31 -6.51
N GLY A 256 12.63 -0.07 -6.64
CA GLY A 256 13.95 0.23 -7.20
C GLY A 256 14.12 -0.05 -8.69
N PHE A 257 13.01 -0.27 -9.40
CA PHE A 257 12.98 -0.29 -10.84
C PHE A 257 13.30 1.10 -11.43
N ASP A 258 14.01 1.06 -12.54
CA ASP A 258 14.12 2.14 -13.52
C ASP A 258 13.42 1.72 -14.82
N ALA A 259 13.44 2.59 -15.84
CA ALA A 259 12.80 2.32 -17.12
C ALA A 259 13.34 1.04 -17.82
N SER A 260 14.63 0.74 -17.66
CA SER A 260 15.26 -0.41 -18.33
C SER A 260 14.90 -1.71 -17.65
N SER A 261 15.15 -1.79 -16.34
CA SER A 261 14.82 -2.94 -15.50
C SER A 261 13.32 -3.24 -15.47
N ALA A 262 12.46 -2.22 -15.50
CA ALA A 262 11.01 -2.43 -15.63
C ALA A 262 10.64 -3.09 -16.96
N ARG A 263 11.22 -2.62 -18.08
CA ARG A 263 11.00 -3.22 -19.41
C ARG A 263 11.47 -4.67 -19.46
N SER A 264 12.66 -4.95 -18.93
CA SER A 264 13.17 -6.32 -18.83
C SER A 264 12.25 -7.20 -18.00
N LYS A 265 11.87 -6.74 -16.79
CA LYS A 265 11.00 -7.52 -15.89
C LYS A 265 9.66 -7.86 -16.51
N VAL A 266 9.01 -6.92 -17.20
CA VAL A 266 7.74 -7.18 -17.90
C VAL A 266 7.91 -8.19 -19.04
N ARG A 267 9.00 -8.09 -19.83
CA ARG A 267 9.25 -9.00 -20.97
C ARG A 267 9.63 -10.42 -20.54
N GLU A 268 10.35 -10.54 -19.43
CA GLU A 268 10.90 -11.81 -18.94
C GLU A 268 9.93 -12.52 -17.99
N SER A 269 8.93 -11.81 -17.46
CA SER A 269 7.94 -12.39 -16.54
C SER A 269 7.09 -13.45 -17.23
N LYS A 270 6.85 -14.55 -16.52
CA LYS A 270 5.91 -15.62 -16.91
C LYS A 270 4.45 -15.27 -16.56
N HIS A 271 4.25 -14.16 -15.85
CA HIS A 271 2.95 -13.69 -15.37
C HIS A 271 2.67 -12.28 -15.90
N ASP A 272 1.40 -11.93 -16.02
CA ASP A 272 0.96 -10.58 -16.34
C ASP A 272 1.36 -9.63 -15.19
N VAL A 273 2.42 -8.87 -15.41
CA VAL A 273 3.04 -7.98 -14.43
C VAL A 273 2.97 -6.54 -14.91
N ALA A 274 2.52 -5.65 -14.03
CA ALA A 274 2.76 -4.21 -14.11
C ALA A 274 3.85 -3.80 -13.11
N ILE A 275 4.55 -2.70 -13.40
CA ILE A 275 5.60 -2.16 -12.51
C ILE A 275 5.13 -0.85 -11.91
N ALA A 276 5.15 -0.77 -10.58
CA ALA A 276 4.81 0.45 -9.85
C ALA A 276 6.07 1.26 -9.50
N PHE A 277 5.99 2.57 -9.73
CA PHE A 277 7.05 3.53 -9.45
C PHE A 277 6.61 4.50 -8.35
N GLY A 278 7.36 4.57 -7.26
CA GLY A 278 7.15 5.54 -6.18
C GLY A 278 7.97 6.81 -6.38
N ARG A 279 9.24 6.77 -5.96
CA ARG A 279 10.18 7.92 -5.97
C ARG A 279 10.27 8.64 -7.31
N GLN A 280 10.30 7.91 -8.43
CA GLN A 280 10.40 8.54 -9.74
C GLN A 280 9.11 9.27 -10.13
N PHE A 281 7.95 8.79 -9.68
CA PHE A 281 6.66 9.40 -10.01
C PHE A 281 6.39 10.65 -9.15
N THR A 282 7.12 10.85 -8.03
CA THR A 282 7.02 12.11 -7.27
C THR A 282 7.59 13.27 -8.07
N SER A 283 8.75 13.13 -8.72
CA SER A 283 9.39 14.22 -9.48
C SER A 283 9.07 14.26 -10.96
N ASN A 284 8.41 13.23 -11.49
CA ASN A 284 8.06 13.10 -12.91
C ASN A 284 6.54 12.87 -13.04
N PRO A 285 5.71 13.92 -13.03
CA PRO A 285 4.26 13.77 -13.17
C PRO A 285 3.84 13.07 -14.48
N ASP A 286 4.68 13.15 -15.50
CA ASP A 286 4.53 12.55 -16.82
C ASP A 286 5.41 11.30 -17.02
N LEU A 287 5.75 10.60 -15.92
CA LEU A 287 6.65 9.45 -15.93
C LEU A 287 6.34 8.41 -17.02
N PRO A 288 5.08 7.97 -17.25
CA PRO A 288 4.80 7.00 -18.31
C PRO A 288 5.25 7.48 -19.68
N ARG A 289 4.99 8.76 -20.01
CA ARG A 289 5.41 9.37 -21.28
C ARG A 289 6.92 9.36 -21.42
N ARG A 290 7.65 9.79 -20.38
CA ARG A 290 9.12 9.79 -20.38
C ARG A 290 9.70 8.39 -20.59
N ILE A 291 9.11 7.37 -19.97
CA ILE A 291 9.56 5.98 -20.12
C ILE A 291 9.31 5.48 -21.55
N ILE A 292 8.13 5.74 -22.12
CA ILE A 292 7.75 5.33 -23.48
C ILE A 292 8.66 5.99 -24.53
N GLU A 293 8.89 7.30 -24.39
CA GLU A 293 9.67 8.11 -25.35
C GLU A 293 11.18 8.05 -25.10
N GLY A 294 11.63 7.42 -24.00
CA GLY A 294 13.05 7.34 -23.64
C GLY A 294 13.65 8.68 -23.21
N LEU A 295 12.84 9.56 -22.61
CA LEU A 295 13.25 10.89 -22.18
C LEU A 295 13.96 10.86 -20.81
N PRO A 296 14.85 11.84 -20.53
CA PRO A 296 15.47 11.99 -19.21
C PRO A 296 14.44 12.14 -18.10
N LEU A 297 14.70 11.50 -16.95
CA LEU A 297 13.90 11.68 -15.74
C LEU A 297 14.45 12.83 -14.90
N THR A 298 13.55 13.63 -14.35
CA THR A 298 13.84 14.62 -13.31
C THR A 298 14.22 13.89 -12.03
N ASN A 299 15.38 14.22 -11.46
CA ASN A 299 15.80 13.68 -10.17
C ASN A 299 14.84 14.09 -9.06
N TYR A 300 14.45 13.13 -8.22
CA TYR A 300 13.67 13.42 -7.03
C TYR A 300 14.52 14.08 -5.95
N ASP A 301 13.89 14.91 -5.13
CA ASP A 301 14.48 15.44 -3.90
C ASP A 301 13.83 14.77 -2.69
N ARG A 302 14.62 14.11 -1.86
CA ARG A 302 14.10 13.44 -0.65
C ARG A 302 13.67 14.43 0.43
N SER A 303 14.21 15.65 0.42
CA SER A 303 13.91 16.68 1.41
C SER A 303 12.44 17.13 1.36
N THR A 304 11.79 16.96 0.21
CA THR A 304 10.41 17.42 -0.03
C THR A 304 9.35 16.35 0.23
N PHE A 305 9.72 15.08 0.41
CA PHE A 305 8.76 13.95 0.47
C PHE A 305 7.69 14.06 1.56
N TYR A 306 8.01 14.70 2.68
CA TYR A 306 7.14 14.76 3.85
C TYR A 306 6.98 16.19 4.39
N VAL A 307 7.19 17.21 3.54
CA VAL A 307 6.96 18.60 3.92
C VAL A 307 5.47 18.86 3.97
N ALA A 308 4.93 19.02 5.17
CA ALA A 308 3.50 19.20 5.38
C ALA A 308 3.01 20.52 4.77
N LYS A 309 1.91 20.46 4.02
CA LYS A 309 1.19 21.64 3.49
C LYS A 309 2.03 22.56 2.61
N SER A 310 2.99 21.98 1.87
CA SER A 310 3.79 22.69 0.88
C SER A 310 3.47 22.20 -0.53
N GLU A 311 3.43 23.11 -1.50
CA GLU A 311 3.38 22.79 -2.92
C GLU A 311 4.78 22.47 -3.48
N ASP A 312 5.82 23.00 -2.85
CA ASP A 312 7.21 22.81 -3.24
C ASP A 312 7.63 21.34 -3.16
N GLY A 313 7.99 20.78 -4.32
CA GLY A 313 8.33 19.37 -4.43
C GLY A 313 7.12 18.43 -4.35
N TYR A 314 5.90 18.96 -4.40
CA TYR A 314 4.65 18.20 -4.48
C TYR A 314 3.98 18.39 -5.86
N THR A 315 3.50 19.60 -6.16
CA THR A 315 2.85 19.96 -7.44
C THR A 315 3.72 20.84 -8.35
N THR A 316 4.89 21.28 -7.88
CA THR A 316 5.76 22.22 -8.63
C THR A 316 6.81 21.56 -9.51
N TRP A 317 6.78 20.22 -9.65
CA TRP A 317 7.72 19.51 -10.52
C TRP A 317 7.44 19.80 -12.01
N PRO A 318 8.50 19.94 -12.84
CA PRO A 318 8.32 20.24 -14.25
C PRO A 318 7.67 19.07 -14.98
N SER A 319 6.62 19.36 -15.76
CA SER A 319 6.00 18.42 -16.70
C SER A 319 6.36 18.79 -18.13
N LEU A 320 6.40 17.80 -19.02
CA LEU A 320 6.43 18.05 -20.45
C LEU A 320 5.17 18.85 -20.86
N PRO A 321 5.27 19.72 -21.88
CA PRO A 321 4.10 20.38 -22.44
C PRO A 321 3.08 19.34 -22.88
N THR A 322 1.81 19.55 -22.52
CA THR A 322 0.71 18.83 -23.16
C THR A 322 0.72 19.19 -24.63
N GLU A 323 0.94 18.21 -25.52
CA GLU A 323 0.76 18.45 -26.94
C GLU A 323 -0.71 18.82 -27.15
N SER A 324 -0.94 20.04 -27.65
CA SER A 324 -2.23 20.42 -28.17
C SER A 324 -2.53 19.44 -29.31
N VAL A 325 -3.50 18.56 -29.11
CA VAL A 325 -4.07 17.78 -30.21
C VAL A 325 -4.64 18.80 -31.19
N THR A 326 -3.87 19.13 -32.22
CA THR A 326 -4.40 19.86 -33.38
C THR A 326 -5.40 18.94 -34.04
N ALA A 327 -6.66 19.37 -34.02
CA ALA A 327 -7.79 18.70 -34.67
C ALA A 327 -7.59 18.48 -36.17
#